data_AF-A0A842N675-F1
#
_entry.id   AF-A0A842N675-F1
#
_cell.length_a   1.000
_cell.length_b   1.000
_cell.length_c   1.000
_cell.angle_alpha   90.00
_cell.angle_beta   90.00
_cell.angle_gamma   90.00
#
_symmetry.space_group_name_H-M   'P 1'
#
loop_
_entity.id
_entity.type
_entity.pdbx_description
1 polymer ?
#
loop_
_entity_poly.entity_id
_entity_poly.type
_entity_poly.pdbx_seq_one_letter_code
_entity_poly.pdbx_strand_id
1 'polypeptide(L)'
;PGRDRVPAIVEAWLGGEAGAGAIADVLFGDVNPSGKLAVTFPERVEDTPGYINFPGENGKHVYSEGIFVGYRYYEKKDIKPTFPFGYGLSYTEFQYSGIKLDKDAMTDQDSLKVRFTVTNTGDRAGKETAQLYVEPNGSRLKRPVKELKGFAKVHLEPGESKAVEFTLDNRDFAYYDDYHQEWVVDSGVYTIKVGASSADTGLCADLEIQSNQVVFTPLTGESYCYNLVDNLHALAAFKDIMVRNGLWVDDLSNEFIEAIRHNFIPLFKSITRQTGGKVRREEFDSWMDEVNRKTLEAMKK
;
A
#
# COMPACT_ATOMS: atom_id res chain seq x y z
N PRO A 1 -18.82 16.84 -14.92
CA PRO A 1 -19.64 18.05 -15.19
C PRO A 1 -21.15 17.74 -15.15
N GLY A 2 -21.97 18.61 -14.56
CA GLY A 2 -23.44 18.46 -14.54
C GLY A 2 -24.03 17.62 -13.39
N ARG A 3 -23.19 16.89 -12.63
CA ARG A 3 -23.65 16.09 -11.47
C ARG A 3 -24.41 16.92 -10.43
N ASP A 4 -23.98 18.16 -10.19
CA ASP A 4 -24.59 19.04 -9.19
C ASP A 4 -25.94 19.63 -9.66
N ARG A 5 -26.37 19.29 -10.88
CA ARG A 5 -27.63 19.73 -11.48
C ARG A 5 -28.68 18.62 -11.56
N VAL A 6 -28.35 17.40 -11.15
CA VAL A 6 -29.26 16.26 -11.17
C VAL A 6 -29.45 15.70 -9.76
N PRO A 7 -30.65 15.27 -9.38
CA PRO A 7 -30.89 14.72 -8.05
C PRO A 7 -30.40 13.28 -7.90
N ALA A 8 -30.19 12.56 -9.01
CA ALA A 8 -29.77 11.17 -9.02
C ALA A 8 -28.97 10.83 -10.29
N ILE A 9 -28.04 9.88 -10.15
CA ILE A 9 -27.24 9.32 -11.25
C ILE A 9 -27.24 7.80 -11.09
N VAL A 10 -27.52 7.08 -12.17
CA VAL A 10 -27.40 5.62 -12.24
C VAL A 10 -26.37 5.27 -13.30
N GLU A 11 -25.26 4.65 -12.89
CA GLU A 11 -24.26 4.09 -13.79
C GLU A 11 -24.64 2.64 -14.11
N ALA A 12 -25.06 2.40 -15.35
CA ALA A 12 -25.61 1.11 -15.79
C ALA A 12 -24.63 0.28 -16.66
N TRP A 13 -23.47 0.84 -17.01
CA TRP A 13 -22.49 0.23 -17.89
C TRP A 13 -23.10 -0.31 -19.20
N LEU A 14 -22.49 -1.35 -19.77
CA LEU A 14 -23.00 -2.08 -20.93
C LEU A 14 -23.83 -3.29 -20.45
N GLY A 15 -25.12 -3.06 -20.21
CA GLY A 15 -26.04 -4.04 -19.60
C GLY A 15 -26.53 -5.19 -20.51
N GLY A 16 -26.02 -5.31 -21.73
CA GLY A 16 -26.47 -6.33 -22.69
C GLY A 16 -27.95 -6.19 -23.11
N GLU A 17 -28.53 -7.23 -23.69
CA GLU A 17 -29.89 -7.23 -24.24
C GLU A 17 -30.98 -7.00 -23.18
N ALA A 18 -30.74 -7.41 -21.93
CA ALA A 18 -31.66 -7.22 -20.81
C ALA A 18 -31.44 -5.89 -20.05
N GLY A 19 -30.48 -5.07 -20.48
CA GLY A 19 -30.05 -3.87 -19.73
C GLY A 19 -31.15 -2.84 -19.50
N ALA A 20 -32.03 -2.62 -20.49
CA ALA A 20 -33.13 -1.67 -20.35
C ALA A 20 -34.13 -2.09 -19.26
N GLY A 21 -34.45 -3.39 -19.19
CA GLY A 21 -35.31 -3.95 -18.14
C GLY A 21 -34.68 -3.82 -16.76
N ALA A 22 -33.39 -4.19 -16.63
CA ALA A 22 -32.67 -4.07 -15.37
C ALA A 22 -32.57 -2.62 -14.86
N ILE A 23 -32.40 -1.65 -15.76
CA ILE A 23 -32.43 -0.22 -15.40
C ILE A 23 -33.83 0.18 -14.90
N ALA A 24 -34.89 -0.27 -15.57
CA ALA A 24 -36.26 0.01 -15.12
C ALA A 24 -36.51 -0.56 -13.72
N ASP A 25 -36.17 -1.84 -13.48
CA ASP A 25 -36.34 -2.49 -12.17
C ASP A 25 -35.64 -1.71 -11.05
N VAL A 26 -34.44 -1.17 -11.32
CA VAL A 26 -33.74 -0.31 -10.37
C VAL A 26 -34.48 1.01 -10.19
N LEU A 27 -34.78 1.75 -11.26
CA LEU A 27 -35.42 3.07 -11.18
C LEU A 27 -36.79 3.05 -10.48
N PHE A 28 -37.56 1.98 -10.64
CA PHE A 28 -38.85 1.80 -9.99
C PHE A 28 -38.76 1.14 -8.61
N GLY A 29 -37.57 0.70 -8.21
CA GLY A 29 -37.33 0.11 -6.89
C GLY A 29 -37.81 -1.32 -6.73
N ASP A 30 -38.13 -2.00 -7.84
CA ASP A 30 -38.35 -3.45 -7.89
C ASP A 30 -37.06 -4.20 -7.50
N VAL A 31 -35.90 -3.61 -7.81
CA VAL A 31 -34.59 -4.04 -7.36
C VAL A 31 -33.85 -2.90 -6.65
N ASN A 32 -33.40 -3.17 -5.42
CA ASN A 32 -32.48 -2.28 -4.71
C ASN A 32 -31.06 -2.36 -5.32
N PRO A 33 -30.48 -1.25 -5.82
CA PRO A 33 -29.15 -1.25 -6.41
C PRO A 33 -28.10 -1.67 -5.37
N SER A 34 -27.15 -2.50 -5.83
CA SER A 34 -26.10 -3.06 -4.97
C SER A 34 -24.77 -3.23 -5.71
N GLY A 35 -24.60 -2.52 -6.82
CA GLY A 35 -23.33 -2.45 -7.54
C GLY A 35 -22.34 -1.56 -6.79
N LYS A 36 -21.06 -1.93 -6.82
CA LYS A 36 -19.95 -1.10 -6.35
C LYS A 36 -18.97 -0.87 -7.50
N LEU A 37 -18.43 0.32 -7.63
CA LEU A 37 -17.54 0.68 -8.73
C LEU A 37 -16.26 -0.16 -8.72
N ALA A 38 -15.96 -0.83 -9.83
CA ALA A 38 -14.70 -1.55 -10.03
C ALA A 38 -13.54 -0.63 -10.47
N VAL A 39 -13.82 0.65 -10.74
CA VAL A 39 -12.86 1.66 -11.18
C VAL A 39 -13.10 2.99 -10.45
N THR A 40 -12.07 3.80 -10.31
CA THR A 40 -12.21 5.17 -9.79
C THR A 40 -12.69 6.10 -10.90
N PHE A 41 -13.69 6.94 -10.63
CA PHE A 41 -14.11 8.00 -11.54
C PHE A 41 -13.40 9.29 -11.12
N PRO A 42 -12.40 9.75 -11.87
CA PRO A 42 -11.71 10.97 -11.54
C PRO A 42 -12.58 12.21 -11.75
N GLU A 43 -12.25 13.30 -11.05
CA GLU A 43 -12.82 14.61 -11.35
C GLU A 43 -12.37 15.12 -12.73
N ARG A 44 -11.10 14.85 -13.07
CA ARG A 44 -10.48 15.25 -14.33
C ARG A 44 -9.62 14.12 -14.89
N VAL A 45 -9.57 13.97 -16.21
CA VAL A 45 -8.73 12.92 -16.83
C VAL A 45 -7.24 13.16 -16.53
N GLU A 46 -6.85 14.41 -16.33
CA GLU A 46 -5.49 14.83 -15.98
C GLU A 46 -5.04 14.34 -14.59
N ASP A 47 -5.99 13.99 -13.72
CA ASP A 47 -5.71 13.43 -12.41
C ASP A 47 -5.41 11.92 -12.47
N THR A 48 -5.59 11.29 -13.64
CA THR A 48 -5.31 9.86 -13.80
C THR A 48 -3.80 9.60 -13.78
N PRO A 49 -3.33 8.52 -13.11
CA PRO A 49 -1.90 8.27 -12.93
C PRO A 49 -1.11 8.13 -14.24
N GLY A 50 -1.75 7.63 -15.30
CA GLY A 50 -1.15 7.44 -16.61
C GLY A 50 -1.25 8.64 -17.56
N TYR A 51 -1.86 9.76 -17.14
CA TYR A 51 -2.23 10.86 -18.05
C TYR A 51 -1.06 11.37 -18.91
N ILE A 52 0.13 11.51 -18.31
CA ILE A 52 1.31 12.05 -19.01
C ILE A 52 1.93 11.03 -19.98
N ASN A 53 1.77 9.73 -19.74
CA ASN A 53 2.45 8.69 -20.52
C ASN A 53 1.55 7.99 -21.53
N PHE A 54 0.23 8.12 -21.42
CA PHE A 54 -0.72 7.54 -22.36
C PHE A 54 -0.92 8.47 -23.57
N PRO A 55 -0.95 7.95 -24.82
CA PRO A 55 -0.89 6.54 -25.23
C PRO A 55 0.54 6.01 -25.48
N GLY A 56 1.57 6.77 -25.12
CA GLY A 56 2.97 6.45 -25.34
C GLY A 56 3.56 7.20 -26.53
N GLU A 57 4.86 6.99 -26.77
CA GLU A 57 5.63 7.63 -27.83
C GLU A 57 6.47 6.60 -28.58
N ASN A 58 6.60 6.73 -29.90
CA ASN A 58 7.41 5.85 -30.76
C ASN A 58 7.09 4.34 -30.57
N GLY A 59 5.82 4.00 -30.39
CA GLY A 59 5.37 2.61 -30.18
C GLY A 59 5.70 2.03 -28.81
N LYS A 60 6.14 2.85 -27.85
CA LYS A 60 6.46 2.44 -26.47
C LYS A 60 5.59 3.20 -25.48
N HIS A 61 4.91 2.46 -24.61
CA HIS A 61 4.13 3.00 -23.50
C HIS A 61 4.81 2.61 -22.18
N VAL A 62 5.18 3.61 -21.38
CA VAL A 62 5.88 3.42 -20.09
C VAL A 62 4.88 3.58 -18.95
N TYR A 63 4.76 2.54 -18.13
CA TYR A 63 3.88 2.50 -16.96
C TYR A 63 4.56 3.20 -15.78
N SER A 64 4.77 4.51 -15.91
CA SER A 64 5.57 5.28 -14.94
C SER A 64 4.93 5.37 -13.54
N GLU A 65 3.62 5.15 -13.47
CA GLU A 65 2.85 5.11 -12.24
C GLU A 65 3.15 3.86 -11.39
N GLY A 66 3.76 2.83 -11.98
CA GLY A 66 4.10 1.59 -11.31
C GLY A 66 2.87 0.95 -10.65
N ILE A 67 2.96 0.65 -9.35
CA ILE A 67 1.86 0.04 -8.59
C ILE A 67 0.76 1.04 -8.19
N PHE A 68 0.97 2.34 -8.39
CA PHE A 68 0.02 3.38 -8.05
C PHE A 68 -0.99 3.54 -9.19
N VAL A 69 -1.85 2.54 -9.37
CA VAL A 69 -2.92 2.52 -10.37
C VAL A 69 -4.29 2.61 -9.69
N GLY A 70 -5.18 3.42 -10.24
CA GLY A 70 -6.53 3.62 -9.68
C GLY A 70 -6.48 4.22 -8.27
N TYR A 71 -7.35 3.77 -7.38
CA TYR A 71 -7.46 4.32 -6.01
C TYR A 71 -6.14 4.32 -5.22
N ARG A 72 -5.22 3.39 -5.52
CA ARG A 72 -3.87 3.38 -4.93
C ARG A 72 -3.12 4.69 -5.15
N TYR A 73 -3.29 5.30 -6.33
CA TYR A 73 -2.71 6.61 -6.67
C TYR A 73 -3.44 7.75 -5.98
N TYR A 74 -4.77 7.80 -6.12
CA TYR A 74 -5.59 8.90 -5.61
C TYR A 74 -5.42 9.06 -4.10
N GLU A 75 -5.42 7.95 -3.34
CA GLU A 75 -5.19 8.00 -1.90
C GLU A 75 -3.76 8.40 -1.56
N LYS A 76 -2.75 7.93 -2.31
CA LYS A 76 -1.35 8.28 -2.06
C LYS A 76 -1.04 9.75 -2.37
N LYS A 77 -1.74 10.32 -3.34
CA LYS A 77 -1.60 11.72 -3.75
C LYS A 77 -2.55 12.67 -3.02
N ASP A 78 -3.43 12.14 -2.18
CA ASP A 78 -4.50 12.89 -1.53
C ASP A 78 -5.36 13.68 -2.54
N ILE A 79 -5.74 13.01 -3.63
CA ILE A 79 -6.62 13.56 -4.67
C ILE A 79 -8.01 12.95 -4.50
N LYS A 80 -9.01 13.79 -4.26
CA LYS A 80 -10.40 13.35 -4.12
C LYS A 80 -11.03 13.06 -5.50
N PRO A 81 -11.39 11.81 -5.81
CA PRO A 81 -12.11 11.49 -7.06
C PRO A 81 -13.58 11.92 -6.98
N THR A 82 -14.26 11.97 -8.13
CA THR A 82 -15.72 12.16 -8.19
C THR A 82 -16.44 11.00 -7.51
N PHE A 83 -16.08 9.77 -7.87
CA PHE A 83 -16.56 8.56 -7.19
C PHE A 83 -15.38 7.62 -6.91
N PRO A 84 -15.14 7.24 -5.65
CA PRO A 84 -14.00 6.40 -5.28
C PRO A 84 -14.22 4.94 -5.69
N PHE A 85 -13.13 4.16 -5.68
CA PHE A 85 -13.21 2.73 -5.92
C PHE A 85 -14.10 2.05 -4.87
N GLY A 86 -14.87 1.07 -5.30
CA GLY A 86 -15.80 0.35 -4.43
C GLY A 86 -17.01 1.17 -3.99
N TYR A 87 -17.24 2.38 -4.52
CA TYR A 87 -18.41 3.20 -4.18
C TYR A 87 -19.68 2.68 -4.84
N GLY A 88 -20.81 2.78 -4.14
CA GLY A 88 -22.13 2.49 -4.68
C GLY A 88 -23.20 2.60 -3.61
N LEU A 89 -24.27 3.32 -3.93
CA LEU A 89 -25.40 3.57 -3.05
C LEU A 89 -26.43 2.43 -3.11
N SER A 90 -27.33 2.43 -2.13
CA SER A 90 -28.46 1.51 -1.99
C SER A 90 -29.71 2.31 -1.62
N TYR A 91 -30.89 1.73 -1.82
CA TYR A 91 -32.17 2.26 -1.31
C TYR A 91 -32.40 1.93 0.17
N THR A 92 -31.42 1.30 0.83
CA THR A 92 -31.39 1.10 2.28
C THR A 92 -30.02 1.52 2.82
N GLU A 93 -29.90 1.56 4.14
CA GLU A 93 -28.67 1.92 4.85
C GLU A 93 -28.07 0.70 5.55
N PHE A 94 -26.74 0.65 5.60
CA PHE A 94 -26.01 -0.42 6.26
C PHE A 94 -25.04 0.14 7.28
N GLN A 95 -24.98 -0.51 8.44
CA GLN A 95 -24.03 -0.21 9.51
C GLN A 95 -23.04 -1.35 9.69
N TYR A 96 -21.78 -1.00 9.92
CA TYR A 96 -20.69 -1.93 10.22
C TYR A 96 -20.35 -1.81 11.71
N SER A 97 -20.19 -2.94 12.39
CA SER A 97 -19.79 -2.94 13.81
C SER A 97 -18.94 -4.15 14.21
N GLY A 98 -18.24 -4.03 15.34
CA GLY A 98 -17.66 -5.18 16.06
C GLY A 98 -16.54 -5.91 15.32
N ILE A 99 -15.64 -5.18 14.65
CA ILE A 99 -14.44 -5.79 14.05
C ILE A 99 -13.59 -6.47 15.13
N LYS A 100 -13.23 -7.73 14.88
CA LYS A 100 -12.38 -8.56 15.74
C LYS A 100 -11.41 -9.34 14.88
N LEU A 101 -10.16 -9.35 15.32
CA LEU A 101 -9.13 -10.25 14.85
C LEU A 101 -9.10 -11.48 15.78
N ASP A 102 -8.77 -12.65 15.25
CA ASP A 102 -8.55 -13.84 16.09
C ASP A 102 -7.21 -13.80 16.85
N LYS A 103 -6.32 -12.89 16.48
CA LYS A 103 -5.04 -12.57 17.12
C LYS A 103 -4.65 -11.11 16.85
N ASP A 104 -3.89 -10.52 17.76
CA ASP A 104 -3.34 -9.16 17.67
C ASP A 104 -1.87 -9.12 17.19
N ALA A 105 -1.19 -10.28 17.22
CA ALA A 105 0.14 -10.47 16.66
C ALA A 105 0.25 -11.81 15.94
N MET A 106 1.05 -11.86 14.86
CA MET A 106 1.33 -13.09 14.13
C MET A 106 2.68 -13.07 13.41
N THR A 107 3.09 -14.21 12.87
CA THR A 107 4.21 -14.29 11.94
C THR A 107 3.74 -14.27 10.49
N ASP A 108 4.67 -14.09 9.56
CA ASP A 108 4.42 -14.21 8.13
C ASP A 108 4.04 -15.63 7.65
N GLN A 109 4.06 -16.64 8.53
CA GLN A 109 3.61 -18.01 8.23
C GLN A 109 2.18 -18.30 8.68
N ASP A 110 1.58 -17.38 9.44
CA ASP A 110 0.24 -17.53 9.98
C ASP A 110 -0.83 -17.01 9.02
N SER A 111 -2.08 -17.39 9.30
CA SER A 111 -3.25 -16.72 8.74
C SER A 111 -3.98 -15.92 9.83
N LEU A 112 -4.72 -14.90 9.41
CA LEU A 112 -5.54 -14.05 10.25
C LEU A 112 -7.01 -14.22 9.91
N LYS A 113 -7.86 -14.41 10.92
CA LYS A 113 -9.32 -14.31 10.73
C LYS A 113 -9.82 -12.96 11.20
N VAL A 114 -10.57 -12.30 10.31
CA VAL A 114 -11.17 -10.99 10.56
C VAL A 114 -12.68 -11.16 10.53
N ARG A 115 -13.36 -10.87 11.63
CA ARG A 115 -14.82 -10.95 11.74
C ARG A 115 -15.42 -9.61 12.12
N PHE A 116 -16.55 -9.26 11.52
CA PHE A 116 -17.35 -8.09 11.88
C PHE A 116 -18.83 -8.34 11.54
N THR A 117 -19.72 -7.43 11.94
CA THR A 117 -21.15 -7.51 11.67
C THR A 117 -21.57 -6.41 10.70
N VAL A 118 -22.43 -6.77 9.75
CA VAL A 118 -23.15 -5.83 8.88
C VAL A 118 -24.63 -5.91 9.22
N THR A 119 -25.24 -4.76 9.47
CA THR A 119 -26.67 -4.62 9.81
C THR A 119 -27.35 -3.74 8.79
N ASN A 120 -28.52 -4.15 8.29
CA ASN A 120 -29.38 -3.28 7.50
C ASN A 120 -30.23 -2.43 8.45
N THR A 121 -29.97 -1.14 8.49
CA THR A 121 -30.63 -0.20 9.42
C THR A 121 -31.79 0.57 8.78
N GLY A 122 -32.03 0.38 7.48
CA GLY A 122 -33.14 1.00 6.77
C GLY A 122 -34.37 0.09 6.65
N ASP A 123 -35.36 0.59 5.92
CA ASP A 123 -36.70 -0.03 5.79
C ASP A 123 -36.86 -0.92 4.56
N ARG A 124 -35.79 -1.16 3.78
CA ARG A 124 -35.82 -1.96 2.56
C ARG A 124 -34.82 -3.09 2.61
N ALA A 125 -35.20 -4.26 2.10
CA ALA A 125 -34.24 -5.32 1.84
C ALA A 125 -33.17 -4.85 0.84
N GLY A 126 -31.93 -5.29 1.04
CA GLY A 126 -30.82 -4.86 0.21
C GLY A 126 -29.62 -5.78 0.29
N LYS A 127 -28.67 -5.57 -0.62
CA LYS A 127 -27.40 -6.28 -0.61
C LYS A 127 -26.26 -5.29 -0.40
N GLU A 128 -25.45 -5.53 0.63
CA GLU A 128 -24.23 -4.77 0.89
C GLU A 128 -23.01 -5.58 0.49
N THR A 129 -22.00 -4.91 -0.07
CA THR A 129 -20.69 -5.49 -0.37
C THR A 129 -19.67 -4.91 0.61
N ALA A 130 -19.43 -5.63 1.70
CA ALA A 130 -18.38 -5.30 2.66
C ALA A 130 -17.01 -5.50 2.04
N GLN A 131 -16.12 -4.51 2.19
CA GLN A 131 -14.78 -4.50 1.62
C GLN A 131 -13.75 -4.46 2.73
N LEU A 132 -12.73 -5.32 2.65
CA LEU A 132 -11.61 -5.40 3.58
C LEU A 132 -10.34 -4.92 2.89
N TYR A 133 -9.66 -3.96 3.52
CA TYR A 133 -8.41 -3.37 3.10
C TYR A 133 -7.31 -3.62 4.15
N VAL A 134 -6.07 -3.73 3.69
CA VAL A 134 -4.88 -3.80 4.54
C VAL A 134 -4.03 -2.56 4.31
N GLU A 135 -3.68 -1.86 5.39
CA GLU A 135 -2.84 -0.66 5.42
C GLU A 135 -1.53 -0.96 6.16
N PRO A 136 -0.37 -0.94 5.48
CA PRO A 136 0.92 -1.09 6.14
C PRO A 136 1.34 0.24 6.81
N ASN A 137 1.59 0.25 8.13
CA ASN A 137 2.06 1.43 8.89
C ASN A 137 3.58 1.62 8.82
N GLY A 138 4.16 1.32 7.66
CA GLY A 138 5.60 1.26 7.43
C GLY A 138 5.90 0.21 6.37
N SER A 139 6.83 0.50 5.48
CA SER A 139 7.33 -0.48 4.50
C SER A 139 8.67 -0.03 3.96
N ARG A 140 9.54 -0.99 3.64
CA ARG A 140 10.86 -0.73 3.07
C ARG A 140 10.76 -0.23 1.62
N LEU A 141 9.90 -0.84 0.81
CA LEU A 141 9.55 -0.34 -0.52
C LEU A 141 8.26 0.47 -0.48
N LYS A 142 8.07 1.35 -1.47
CA LYS A 142 6.88 2.18 -1.54
C LYS A 142 5.63 1.33 -1.73
N ARG A 143 4.60 1.56 -0.90
CA ARG A 143 3.28 0.92 -0.99
C ARG A 143 2.14 1.94 -1.12
N PRO A 144 0.98 1.53 -1.69
CA PRO A 144 -0.28 2.27 -1.57
C PRO A 144 -0.64 2.51 -0.10
N VAL A 145 -1.50 3.48 0.17
CA VAL A 145 -2.00 3.74 1.54
C VAL A 145 -2.65 2.48 2.10
N LYS A 146 -3.56 1.88 1.34
CA LYS A 146 -4.16 0.59 1.66
C LYS A 146 -4.51 -0.19 0.41
N GLU A 147 -4.69 -1.49 0.53
CA GLU A 147 -4.99 -2.39 -0.58
C GLU A 147 -6.19 -3.28 -0.28
N LEU A 148 -7.12 -3.44 -1.23
CA LEU A 148 -8.25 -4.38 -1.09
C LEU A 148 -7.71 -5.81 -1.06
N LYS A 149 -8.10 -6.58 -0.04
CA LYS A 149 -7.71 -7.99 0.13
C LYS A 149 -8.89 -8.95 0.17
N GLY A 150 -10.09 -8.46 0.47
CA GLY A 150 -11.29 -9.28 0.41
C GLY A 150 -12.55 -8.43 0.25
N PHE A 151 -13.60 -9.04 -0.29
CA PHE A 151 -14.94 -8.47 -0.24
C PHE A 151 -15.98 -9.58 -0.13
N ALA A 152 -17.11 -9.28 0.51
CA ALA A 152 -18.21 -10.22 0.68
C ALA A 152 -19.53 -9.50 0.48
N LYS A 153 -20.42 -10.10 -0.31
CA LYS A 153 -21.75 -9.56 -0.58
C LYS A 153 -22.79 -10.29 0.25
N VAL A 154 -23.51 -9.56 1.10
CA VAL A 154 -24.54 -10.09 1.99
C VAL A 154 -25.90 -9.50 1.63
N HIS A 155 -26.91 -10.35 1.54
CA HIS A 155 -28.32 -9.92 1.48
C HIS A 155 -28.85 -9.77 2.90
N LEU A 156 -29.57 -8.69 3.19
CA LEU A 156 -30.13 -8.40 4.50
C LEU A 156 -31.55 -7.86 4.39
N GLU A 157 -32.49 -8.46 5.12
CA GLU A 157 -33.82 -7.88 5.37
C GLU A 157 -33.71 -6.65 6.29
N PRO A 158 -34.73 -5.76 6.33
CA PRO A 158 -34.75 -4.64 7.29
C PRO A 158 -34.51 -5.09 8.73
N GLY A 159 -33.54 -4.48 9.42
CA GLY A 159 -33.14 -4.83 10.78
C GLY A 159 -32.30 -6.11 10.91
N GLU A 160 -32.08 -6.88 9.84
CA GLU A 160 -31.26 -8.09 9.89
C GLU A 160 -29.77 -7.73 10.07
N SER A 161 -29.05 -8.57 10.82
CA SER A 161 -27.61 -8.49 10.99
C SER A 161 -26.93 -9.80 10.60
N LYS A 162 -25.82 -9.73 9.85
CA LYS A 162 -24.99 -10.89 9.51
C LYS A 162 -23.55 -10.67 9.92
N ALA A 163 -22.94 -11.71 10.47
CA ALA A 163 -21.50 -11.78 10.66
C ALA A 163 -20.83 -12.08 9.31
N VAL A 164 -19.79 -11.32 8.99
CA VAL A 164 -18.90 -11.54 7.84
C VAL A 164 -17.53 -11.92 8.39
N GLU A 165 -16.90 -12.91 7.76
CA GLU A 165 -15.57 -13.38 8.12
C GLU A 165 -14.68 -13.46 6.87
N PHE A 166 -13.44 -12.97 7.00
CA PHE A 166 -12.37 -13.15 6.02
C PHE A 166 -11.21 -13.89 6.66
N THR A 167 -10.53 -14.70 5.87
CA THR A 167 -9.22 -15.26 6.21
C THR A 167 -8.18 -14.59 5.33
N LEU A 168 -7.19 -13.94 5.94
CA LEU A 168 -6.05 -13.34 5.26
C LEU A 168 -4.83 -14.24 5.40
N ASP A 169 -4.08 -14.40 4.33
CA ASP A 169 -2.84 -15.17 4.30
C ASP A 169 -1.61 -14.27 4.11
N ASN A 170 -0.42 -14.86 4.10
CA ASN A 170 0.86 -14.15 3.88
C ASN A 170 0.80 -13.17 2.69
N ARG A 171 0.18 -13.59 1.58
CA ARG A 171 0.16 -12.84 0.32
C ARG A 171 -0.71 -11.58 0.42
N ASP A 172 -1.62 -11.54 1.39
CA ASP A 172 -2.41 -10.35 1.67
C ASP A 172 -1.59 -9.23 2.32
N PHE A 173 -0.52 -9.56 3.03
CA PHE A 173 0.39 -8.60 3.63
C PHE A 173 1.61 -8.32 2.75
N ALA A 174 1.97 -9.25 1.87
CA ALA A 174 3.17 -9.16 1.06
C ALA A 174 3.13 -8.08 -0.04
N TYR A 175 4.32 -7.65 -0.44
CA TYR A 175 4.59 -6.93 -1.68
C TYR A 175 5.74 -7.61 -2.44
N TYR A 176 5.85 -7.38 -3.74
CA TYR A 176 6.94 -7.96 -4.53
C TYR A 176 8.19 -7.08 -4.41
N ASP A 177 9.29 -7.68 -3.96
CA ASP A 177 10.60 -7.05 -3.99
C ASP A 177 11.33 -7.46 -5.28
N ASP A 178 11.64 -6.48 -6.12
CA ASP A 178 12.27 -6.71 -7.41
C ASP A 178 13.78 -7.00 -7.33
N TYR A 179 14.44 -6.59 -6.23
CA TYR A 179 15.82 -6.90 -5.97
C TYR A 179 16.00 -8.37 -5.52
N HIS A 180 15.21 -8.81 -4.53
CA HIS A 180 15.21 -10.19 -4.01
C HIS A 180 14.39 -11.14 -4.90
N GLN A 181 13.63 -10.60 -5.85
CA GLN A 181 12.78 -11.34 -6.79
C GLN A 181 11.72 -12.24 -6.13
N GLU A 182 11.24 -11.84 -4.95
CA GLU A 182 10.32 -12.64 -4.14
C GLU A 182 9.22 -11.77 -3.52
N TRP A 183 8.16 -12.42 -3.06
CA TRP A 183 7.14 -11.78 -2.24
C TRP A 183 7.66 -11.69 -0.80
N VAL A 184 7.62 -10.49 -0.25
CA VAL A 184 8.15 -10.21 1.09
C VAL A 184 7.08 -9.57 1.97
N VAL A 185 7.07 -9.94 3.24
CA VAL A 185 6.30 -9.25 4.28
C VAL A 185 7.29 -8.51 5.18
N ASP A 186 7.10 -7.21 5.37
CA ASP A 186 7.87 -6.46 6.35
C ASP A 186 7.27 -6.67 7.74
N SER A 187 8.11 -6.78 8.77
CA SER A 187 7.64 -6.70 10.16
C SER A 187 7.10 -5.31 10.48
N GLY A 188 6.11 -5.25 11.38
CA GLY A 188 5.51 -4.02 11.90
C GLY A 188 3.99 -4.08 11.97
N VAL A 189 3.39 -2.92 12.24
CA VAL A 189 1.93 -2.79 12.38
C VAL A 189 1.25 -2.70 11.02
N TYR A 190 0.19 -3.49 10.84
CA TYR A 190 -0.75 -3.40 9.74
C TYR A 190 -2.14 -3.06 10.28
N THR A 191 -2.77 -2.02 9.75
CA THR A 191 -4.15 -1.69 10.09
C THR A 191 -5.10 -2.39 9.12
N ILE A 192 -5.94 -3.26 9.65
CA ILE A 192 -7.04 -3.89 8.92
C ILE A 192 -8.21 -2.92 8.91
N LYS A 193 -8.71 -2.57 7.73
CA LYS A 193 -9.80 -1.61 7.55
C LYS A 193 -10.99 -2.25 6.84
N VAL A 194 -12.20 -2.01 7.32
CA VAL A 194 -13.44 -2.53 6.73
C VAL A 194 -14.45 -1.42 6.52
N GLY A 195 -15.16 -1.45 5.39
CA GLY A 195 -16.34 -0.62 5.17
C GLY A 195 -16.98 -0.81 3.80
N ALA A 196 -17.70 0.22 3.34
CA ALA A 196 -18.57 0.16 2.17
C ALA A 196 -17.90 0.59 0.85
N SER A 197 -16.73 1.25 0.91
CA SER A 197 -15.94 1.68 -0.25
C SER A 197 -14.49 1.98 0.14
N SER A 198 -13.61 2.30 -0.82
CA SER A 198 -12.22 2.69 -0.49
C SER A 198 -12.14 4.01 0.30
N ALA A 199 -13.15 4.87 0.17
CA ALA A 199 -13.24 6.14 0.90
C ALA A 199 -14.08 6.05 2.19
N ASP A 200 -14.72 4.91 2.44
CA ASP A 200 -15.56 4.67 3.62
C ASP A 200 -15.14 3.34 4.25
N THR A 201 -14.13 3.41 5.13
CA THR A 201 -13.53 2.28 5.83
C THR A 201 -13.54 2.52 7.34
N GLY A 202 -14.74 2.71 7.91
CA GLY A 202 -14.93 3.18 9.29
C GLY A 202 -14.58 2.20 10.41
N LEU A 203 -14.46 0.89 10.13
CA LEU A 203 -13.97 -0.08 11.12
C LEU A 203 -12.48 -0.34 10.91
N CYS A 204 -11.71 -0.30 11.99
CA CYS A 204 -10.31 -0.67 11.97
C CYS A 204 -9.89 -1.53 13.16
N ALA A 205 -8.86 -2.35 12.95
CA ALA A 205 -8.14 -3.07 13.98
C ALA A 205 -6.67 -3.20 13.57
N ASP A 206 -5.75 -3.05 14.52
CA ASP A 206 -4.32 -3.17 14.27
C ASP A 206 -3.83 -4.59 14.53
N LEU A 207 -2.86 -5.01 13.73
CA LEU A 207 -2.18 -6.31 13.79
C LEU A 207 -0.67 -6.07 13.75
N GLU A 208 0.06 -6.63 14.70
CA GLU A 208 1.53 -6.70 14.63
C GLU A 208 1.95 -7.94 13.83
N ILE A 209 2.82 -7.76 12.83
CA ILE A 209 3.44 -8.87 12.12
C ILE A 209 4.93 -8.91 12.41
N GLN A 210 5.43 -10.08 12.81
CA GLN A 210 6.86 -10.38 12.86
C GLN A 210 7.21 -11.30 11.68
N SER A 211 7.81 -10.74 10.63
CA SER A 211 8.27 -11.49 9.47
C SER A 211 9.48 -12.36 9.82
N ASN A 212 9.51 -13.57 9.28
CA ASN A 212 10.67 -14.46 9.36
C ASN A 212 11.65 -14.19 8.20
N GLN A 213 11.24 -13.43 7.19
CA GLN A 213 12.09 -13.01 6.09
C GLN A 213 12.99 -11.85 6.53
N VAL A 214 14.30 -12.07 6.49
CA VAL A 214 15.29 -11.01 6.70
C VAL A 214 15.64 -10.39 5.35
N VAL A 215 14.93 -9.31 5.02
CA VAL A 215 15.12 -8.57 3.76
C VAL A 215 15.76 -7.20 4.02
N PHE A 216 16.72 -6.86 3.18
CA PHE A 216 17.50 -5.63 3.27
C PHE A 216 17.76 -5.12 1.86
N THR A 217 17.66 -3.80 1.65
CA THR A 217 18.04 -3.18 0.37
C THR A 217 19.54 -2.99 0.35
N PRO A 218 20.30 -3.67 -0.53
CA PRO A 218 21.75 -3.59 -0.48
C PRO A 218 22.25 -2.21 -0.83
N LEU A 219 23.25 -1.78 -0.07
CA LEU A 219 23.87 -0.50 -0.27
C LEU A 219 24.93 -0.61 -1.37
N THR A 220 24.97 0.40 -2.23
CA THR A 220 25.93 0.52 -3.33
C THR A 220 26.57 1.90 -3.30
N GLY A 221 27.54 2.16 -4.18
CA GLY A 221 28.04 3.51 -4.41
C GLY A 221 26.98 4.54 -4.80
N GLU A 222 25.86 4.09 -5.39
CA GLU A 222 24.74 4.93 -5.82
C GLU A 222 23.68 5.15 -4.72
N SER A 223 23.75 4.39 -3.62
CA SER A 223 22.84 4.57 -2.49
C SER A 223 23.06 5.94 -1.84
N TYR A 224 22.00 6.52 -1.29
CA TYR A 224 22.11 7.78 -0.56
C TYR A 224 22.53 7.54 0.89
N CYS A 225 23.07 8.56 1.54
CA CYS A 225 23.56 8.47 2.92
C CYS A 225 22.47 8.05 3.91
N TYR A 226 21.21 8.47 3.74
CA TYR A 226 20.12 8.03 4.62
C TYR A 226 19.90 6.51 4.58
N ASN A 227 20.10 5.84 3.43
CA ASN A 227 19.97 4.39 3.35
C ASN A 227 20.97 3.67 4.26
N LEU A 228 22.15 4.26 4.47
CA LEU A 228 23.16 3.76 5.39
C LEU A 228 22.83 4.11 6.84
N VAL A 229 22.48 5.37 7.11
CA VAL A 229 22.32 5.89 8.48
C VAL A 229 21.05 5.35 9.15
N ASP A 230 19.98 5.09 8.40
CA ASP A 230 18.71 4.58 8.92
C ASP A 230 18.79 3.09 9.31
N ASN A 231 19.87 2.38 8.95
CA ASN A 231 20.12 1.00 9.35
C ASN A 231 21.33 0.92 10.30
N LEU A 232 21.07 0.67 11.59
CA LEU A 232 22.10 0.65 12.63
C LEU A 232 23.21 -0.38 12.37
N HIS A 233 22.85 -1.56 11.83
CA HIS A 233 23.82 -2.61 11.52
C HIS A 233 24.69 -2.22 10.32
N ALA A 234 24.09 -1.63 9.29
CA ALA A 234 24.82 -1.13 8.12
C ALA A 234 25.76 0.01 8.50
N LEU A 235 25.27 0.96 9.31
CA LEU A 235 26.08 2.07 9.82
C LEU A 235 27.27 1.57 10.64
N ALA A 236 27.06 0.59 11.54
CA ALA A 236 28.13 0.00 12.33
C ALA A 236 29.18 -0.71 11.45
N ALA A 237 28.74 -1.53 10.50
CA ALA A 237 29.63 -2.23 9.56
C ALA A 237 30.41 -1.26 8.68
N PHE A 238 29.76 -0.19 8.21
CA PHE A 238 30.40 0.83 7.37
C PHE A 238 31.45 1.61 8.16
N LYS A 239 31.15 2.04 9.40
CA LYS A 239 32.12 2.72 10.27
C LYS A 239 33.38 1.88 10.48
N ASP A 240 33.23 0.61 10.86
CA ASP A 240 34.35 -0.33 11.05
C ASP A 240 35.23 -0.41 9.80
N ILE A 241 34.63 -0.50 8.60
CA ILE A 241 35.38 -0.59 7.35
C ILE A 241 36.08 0.74 7.03
N MET A 242 35.44 1.89 7.22
CA MET A 242 36.07 3.19 6.96
C MET A 242 37.26 3.45 7.89
N VAL A 243 37.14 3.10 9.18
CA VAL A 243 38.24 3.22 10.16
C VAL A 243 39.37 2.27 9.81
N ARG A 244 39.06 0.99 9.51
CA ARG A 244 40.05 -0.02 9.13
C ARG A 244 40.87 0.37 7.90
N ASN A 245 40.25 1.05 6.94
CA ASN A 245 40.91 1.52 5.72
C ASN A 245 41.53 2.93 5.87
N GLY A 246 41.60 3.47 7.10
CA GLY A 246 42.26 4.74 7.40
C GLY A 246 41.56 5.97 6.81
N LEU A 247 40.27 5.85 6.48
CA LEU A 247 39.49 6.96 5.93
C LEU A 247 38.87 7.84 7.01
N TRP A 248 38.51 7.24 8.14
CA TRP A 248 37.87 7.89 9.28
C TRP A 248 38.61 7.60 10.60
N VAL A 249 38.46 8.50 11.56
CA VAL A 249 38.83 8.26 12.96
C VAL A 249 37.64 7.68 13.71
N ASP A 250 37.90 6.87 14.75
CA ASP A 250 36.88 6.08 15.48
C ASP A 250 35.71 6.93 16.05
N ASP A 251 35.94 8.22 16.30
CA ASP A 251 34.99 9.14 16.93
C ASP A 251 34.25 10.03 15.92
N LEU A 252 33.57 9.43 14.92
CA LEU A 252 32.63 10.20 14.11
C LEU A 252 31.46 10.63 14.99
N SER A 253 31.44 11.92 15.34
CA SER A 253 30.39 12.48 16.17
C SER A 253 29.02 12.23 15.53
N ASN A 254 28.01 12.04 16.38
CA ASN A 254 26.62 11.92 15.92
C ASN A 254 26.19 13.12 15.06
N GLU A 255 26.80 14.28 15.25
CA GLU A 255 26.55 15.50 14.47
C GLU A 255 26.98 15.34 13.01
N PHE A 256 28.10 14.65 12.75
CA PHE A 256 28.54 14.37 11.38
C PHE A 256 27.59 13.40 10.67
N ILE A 257 27.13 12.37 11.39
CA ILE A 257 26.18 11.37 10.88
C ILE A 257 24.85 12.04 10.53
N GLU A 258 24.36 12.93 11.40
CA GLU A 258 23.17 13.72 11.11
C GLU A 258 23.38 14.70 9.95
N ALA A 259 24.55 15.34 9.86
CA ALA A 259 24.87 16.23 8.75
C ALA A 259 24.86 15.52 7.38
N ILE A 260 25.24 14.24 7.33
CA ILE A 260 25.20 13.47 6.07
C ILE A 260 23.86 12.79 5.81
N ARG A 261 22.97 12.63 6.80
CA ARG A 261 21.67 11.95 6.64
C ARG A 261 20.85 12.52 5.49
N HIS A 262 20.79 13.85 5.39
CA HIS A 262 20.01 14.54 4.35
C HIS A 262 20.81 14.85 3.07
N ASN A 263 22.00 14.29 2.92
CA ASN A 263 22.82 14.50 1.74
C ASN A 263 22.23 13.76 0.53
N PHE A 264 21.90 14.51 -0.52
CA PHE A 264 21.40 14.00 -1.80
C PHE A 264 22.54 13.57 -2.74
N ILE A 265 23.79 13.52 -2.25
CA ILE A 265 24.93 13.01 -2.99
C ILE A 265 25.09 11.51 -2.68
N PRO A 266 25.19 10.64 -3.70
CA PRO A 266 25.43 9.21 -3.50
C PRO A 266 26.65 8.90 -2.63
N LEU A 267 26.62 7.78 -1.91
CA LEU A 267 27.64 7.37 -0.94
C LEU A 267 29.05 7.42 -1.52
N PHE A 268 29.27 6.84 -2.70
CA PHE A 268 30.60 6.83 -3.31
C PHE A 268 31.11 8.24 -3.60
N LYS A 269 30.25 9.11 -4.13
CA LYS A 269 30.60 10.50 -4.42
C LYS A 269 30.83 11.32 -3.15
N SER A 270 30.09 11.04 -2.10
CA SER A 270 30.27 11.67 -0.78
C SER A 270 31.62 11.29 -0.16
N ILE A 271 31.98 10.01 -0.21
CA ILE A 271 33.25 9.51 0.34
C ILE A 271 34.46 9.94 -0.48
N THR A 272 34.38 9.88 -1.82
CA THR A 272 35.47 10.37 -2.68
C THR A 272 35.71 11.87 -2.50
N ARG A 273 34.68 12.68 -2.32
CA ARG A 273 34.83 14.12 -2.02
C ARG A 273 35.55 14.35 -0.69
N GLN A 274 35.22 13.58 0.35
CA GLN A 274 35.84 13.71 1.68
C GLN A 274 37.29 13.23 1.71
N THR A 275 37.60 12.20 0.93
CA THR A 275 38.93 11.57 0.90
C THR A 275 39.87 12.20 -0.14
N GLY A 276 39.44 13.24 -0.85
CA GLY A 276 40.23 13.89 -1.90
C GLY A 276 40.46 13.00 -3.12
N GLY A 277 39.51 12.11 -3.43
CA GLY A 277 39.58 11.21 -4.59
C GLY A 277 40.50 10.00 -4.43
N LYS A 278 40.93 9.69 -3.20
CA LYS A 278 41.84 8.57 -2.92
C LYS A 278 41.18 7.18 -3.08
N VAL A 279 39.86 7.11 -2.96
CA VAL A 279 39.11 5.85 -3.03
C VAL A 279 38.70 5.56 -4.46
N ARG A 280 39.10 4.40 -4.98
CA ARG A 280 38.66 3.92 -6.29
C ARG A 280 37.29 3.27 -6.21
N ARG A 281 36.54 3.26 -7.33
CA ARG A 281 35.18 2.72 -7.38
C ARG A 281 35.14 1.24 -7.01
N GLU A 282 36.01 0.43 -7.61
CA GLU A 282 36.10 -1.02 -7.36
C GLU A 282 36.37 -1.35 -5.89
N GLU A 283 37.23 -0.56 -5.25
CA GLU A 283 37.55 -0.70 -3.82
C GLU A 283 36.35 -0.36 -2.94
N PHE A 284 35.65 0.73 -3.25
CA PHE A 284 34.44 1.11 -2.54
C PHE A 284 33.32 0.07 -2.69
N ASP A 285 33.13 -0.49 -3.89
CA ASP A 285 32.13 -1.52 -4.12
C ASP A 285 32.43 -2.79 -3.31
N SER A 286 33.71 -3.21 -3.24
CA SER A 286 34.11 -4.32 -2.37
C SER A 286 33.83 -4.05 -0.88
N TRP A 287 33.98 -2.81 -0.43
CA TRP A 287 33.61 -2.43 0.94
C TRP A 287 32.10 -2.51 1.15
N MET A 288 31.30 -2.07 0.17
CA MET A 288 29.85 -2.16 0.24
C MET A 288 29.36 -3.61 0.29
N ASP A 289 30.00 -4.53 -0.43
CA ASP A 289 29.72 -5.96 -0.33
C ASP A 289 29.96 -6.50 1.09
N GLU A 290 31.05 -6.07 1.74
CA GLU A 290 31.33 -6.44 3.14
C GLU A 290 30.31 -5.81 4.11
N VAL A 291 29.91 -4.54 3.91
CA VAL A 291 28.84 -3.90 4.69
C VAL A 291 27.55 -4.68 4.56
N ASN A 292 27.13 -4.99 3.34
CA ASN A 292 25.89 -5.70 3.06
C ASN A 292 25.86 -7.08 3.73
N ARG A 293 26.97 -7.83 3.61
CA ARG A 293 27.12 -9.14 4.27
C ARG A 293 27.02 -9.05 5.79
N LYS A 294 27.79 -8.15 6.42
CA LYS A 294 27.76 -7.96 7.89
C LYS A 294 26.39 -7.50 8.38
N THR A 295 25.71 -6.65 7.61
CA THR A 295 24.35 -6.18 7.92
C THR A 295 23.37 -7.34 7.95
N LEU A 296 23.37 -8.17 6.90
CA LEU A 296 22.52 -9.36 6.81
C LEU A 296 22.82 -10.37 7.92
N GLU A 297 24.10 -10.61 8.25
CA GLU A 297 24.50 -11.48 9.36
C GLU A 297 24.02 -10.96 10.72
N ALA A 298 24.01 -9.65 10.93
CA ALA A 298 23.55 -9.03 12.16
C ALA A 298 22.02 -9.05 12.29
N MET A 299 21.29 -8.81 11.19
CA MET A 299 19.82 -8.85 11.18
C MET A 299 19.24 -10.27 11.37
N LYS A 300 20.04 -11.32 11.12
CA LYS A 300 19.66 -12.72 11.33
C LYS A 300 19.88 -13.23 12.76
N LYS A 301 20.57 -12.46 13.62
CA LYS A 301 20.87 -12.80 15.01
C LYS A 301 19.84 -12.21 15.95
#